data_AF-A0AAV4H9P1-F1
#
_entry.id   AF-A0AAV4H9P1-F1
#
_cell.length_a   1.000
_cell.length_b   1.000
_cell.length_c   1.000
_cell.angle_alpha   90.00
_cell.angle_beta   90.00
_cell.angle_gamma   90.00
#
_symmetry.space_group_name_H-M   'P 1'
#
loop_
_entity.id
_entity.type
_entity.pdbx_description
1 polymer ?
#
loop_
_entity_poly.entity_id
_entity_poly.type
_entity_poly.pdbx_seq_one_letter_code
_entity_poly.pdbx_strand_id
1 'polypeptide(L)'
;MTYGCQTWSMTKAVGQKLRVAQRAMEKKMLALKLTDKISCKEIRNKTQVSDIAQYIAKQKWKWAGHVARLQDNRWTLRVTEWQPRNGKRSRGRQARRWRDDIVRTMGNTWTREAKDKEEWRRGSSARKEEKKKQLGGAAAAAVVVGLVVVAVVGPVVVVVVVVVVVVVVVVVVGLPVVVVVVVVVVVVVVVVVVAVVVVVVVIKMGANA
;
A
#
# COMPACT_ATOMS: atom_id res chain seq x y z
N MET A 1 9.82 26.61 0.97
CA MET A 1 9.98 25.41 0.10
C MET A 1 8.86 25.23 -0.91
N THR A 2 7.59 25.50 -0.59
CA THR A 2 6.43 25.16 -1.44
C THR A 2 6.04 26.22 -2.48
N TYR A 3 6.83 27.28 -2.64
CA TYR A 3 6.53 28.32 -3.62
C TYR A 3 6.55 27.73 -5.04
N GLY A 4 5.54 28.05 -5.85
CA GLY A 4 5.44 27.56 -7.23
C GLY A 4 5.14 26.07 -7.39
N CYS A 5 4.99 25.29 -6.32
CA CYS A 5 4.79 23.84 -6.40
C CYS A 5 3.55 23.41 -7.19
N GLN A 6 2.56 24.31 -7.31
CA GLN A 6 1.32 24.08 -8.03
C GLN A 6 1.49 24.00 -9.56
N THR A 7 2.58 24.51 -10.13
CA THR A 7 2.82 24.55 -11.59
C THR A 7 3.71 23.42 -12.09
N TRP A 8 4.38 22.69 -11.21
CA TRP A 8 5.30 21.62 -11.60
C TRP A 8 4.61 20.25 -11.78
N SER A 9 5.23 19.36 -12.54
CA SER A 9 4.86 17.95 -12.62
C SER A 9 5.47 17.16 -11.45
N MET A 10 4.66 16.42 -10.69
CA MET A 10 5.14 15.77 -9.47
C MET A 10 5.61 14.33 -9.73
N THR A 11 6.92 14.11 -9.80
CA THR A 11 7.49 12.75 -9.88
C THR A 11 7.67 12.13 -8.50
N LYS A 12 7.77 10.80 -8.42
CA LYS A 12 8.04 10.09 -7.16
C LYS A 12 9.37 10.56 -6.54
N ALA A 13 10.40 10.74 -7.37
CA ALA A 13 11.71 11.22 -6.95
C ALA A 13 11.67 12.63 -6.35
N VAL A 14 10.96 13.57 -6.99
CA VAL A 14 10.80 14.93 -6.45
C VAL A 14 10.02 14.89 -5.13
N GLY A 15 8.94 14.09 -5.06
CA GLY A 15 8.19 13.89 -3.82
C GLY A 15 9.06 13.34 -2.68
N GLN A 16 9.96 12.40 -2.97
CA GLN A 16 10.88 11.85 -1.98
C GLN A 16 11.89 12.89 -1.50
N LYS A 17 12.49 13.67 -2.41
CA LYS A 17 13.41 14.76 -2.03
C LYS A 17 12.74 15.79 -1.12
N LEU A 18 11.50 16.17 -1.44
CA LEU A 18 10.72 17.10 -0.62
C LEU A 18 10.40 16.53 0.76
N ARG A 19 10.07 15.24 0.84
CA ARG A 19 9.87 14.56 2.12
C ARG A 19 11.13 14.53 2.97
N VAL A 20 12.28 14.21 2.37
CA VAL A 20 13.57 14.22 3.07
C VAL A 20 13.87 15.62 3.62
N ALA A 21 13.68 16.65 2.80
CA ALA A 21 13.91 18.02 3.23
C ALA A 21 12.93 18.46 4.33
N GLN A 22 11.65 18.06 4.25
CA GLN A 22 10.68 18.25 5.34
C GLN A 22 11.14 17.58 6.64
N ARG A 23 11.61 16.32 6.58
CA ARG A 23 12.11 15.61 7.78
C ARG A 23 13.35 16.27 8.37
N ALA A 24 14.25 16.79 7.54
CA ALA A 24 15.41 17.54 8.02
C ALA A 24 14.98 18.81 8.77
N MET A 25 14.01 19.56 8.23
CA MET A 25 13.45 20.74 8.90
C MET A 25 12.75 20.38 10.22
N GLU A 26 11.92 19.34 10.25
CA GLU A 26 11.24 18.88 11.47
C GLU A 26 12.22 18.51 12.59
N LYS A 27 13.32 17.83 12.25
CA LYS A 27 14.37 17.51 13.22
C LYS A 27 15.04 18.77 13.77
N LYS A 28 15.31 19.76 12.92
CA LYS A 28 15.90 21.04 13.34
C LYS A 28 14.95 21.86 14.23
N MET A 29 13.65 21.88 13.92
CA MET A 29 12.64 22.56 14.74
C MET A 29 12.55 22.00 16.16
N LEU A 30 12.73 20.68 16.31
CA LEU A 30 12.73 20.01 17.62
C LEU A 30 14.12 19.89 18.25
N ALA A 31 15.14 20.54 17.69
CA ALA A 31 16.54 20.45 18.12
C ALA A 31 17.09 19.02 18.27
N LEU A 32 16.57 18.07 17.47
CA LEU A 32 16.93 16.65 17.56
C LEU A 32 18.25 16.36 16.83
N LYS A 33 19.09 15.54 17.46
CA LYS A 33 20.32 15.03 16.89
C LYS A 33 20.06 13.68 16.19
N LEU A 34 20.98 13.27 15.32
CA LEU A 34 20.89 11.95 14.67
C LEU A 34 21.07 10.80 15.68
N THR A 35 21.71 11.07 16.82
CA THR A 35 21.96 10.12 17.92
C THR A 35 20.70 9.69 18.65
N ASP A 36 19.66 10.52 18.65
CA ASP A 36 18.48 10.32 19.51
C ASP A 36 17.60 9.14 19.02
N LYS A 37 17.87 8.61 17.81
CA LYS A 37 17.17 7.46 17.19
C LYS A 37 15.64 7.52 17.24
N ILE A 38 15.06 8.72 17.31
CA ILE A 38 13.62 8.93 17.36
C ILE A 38 12.98 8.59 16.00
N SER A 39 11.84 7.90 16.06
CA SER A 39 11.10 7.50 14.86
C SER A 39 10.50 8.70 14.11
N CYS A 40 10.44 8.63 12.78
CA CYS A 40 9.81 9.66 11.96
C CYS A 40 8.30 9.81 12.24
N LYS A 41 7.64 8.78 12.76
CA LYS A 41 6.22 8.83 13.16
C LYS A 41 6.05 9.65 14.43
N GLU A 42 6.95 9.49 15.39
CA GLU A 42 6.91 10.23 16.65
C GLU A 42 7.23 11.72 16.46
N ILE A 43 8.25 12.05 15.66
CA ILE A 43 8.54 13.44 15.24
C ILE A 43 7.29 14.07 14.59
N ARG A 44 6.54 13.27 13.84
CA ARG A 44 5.34 13.73 13.17
C ARG A 44 4.19 14.00 14.13
N ASN A 45 4.00 13.14 15.13
CA ASN A 45 3.00 13.33 16.17
C ASN A 45 3.30 14.57 17.02
N LYS A 46 4.58 14.88 17.27
CA LYS A 46 4.98 16.07 18.02
C LYS A 46 4.79 17.36 17.23
N THR A 47 5.10 17.35 15.93
CA THR A 47 5.03 18.55 15.09
C THR A 47 3.63 18.84 14.51
N GLN A 48 2.76 17.84 14.40
CA GLN A 48 1.41 17.96 13.80
C GLN A 48 1.38 18.58 12.40
N VAL A 49 2.51 18.59 11.69
CA VAL A 49 2.61 19.16 10.34
C VAL A 49 1.88 18.25 9.34
N SER A 50 1.37 18.81 8.23
CA SER A 50 0.72 18.03 7.15
C SER A 50 1.73 17.55 6.09
N ASP A 51 1.47 16.45 5.37
CA ASP A 51 2.48 15.87 4.45
C ASP A 51 2.69 16.85 3.31
N ILE A 52 3.93 17.25 3.06
CA ILE A 52 4.25 18.19 2.00
C ILE A 52 3.70 17.71 0.65
N ALA A 53 3.71 16.40 0.41
CA ALA A 53 3.15 15.83 -0.82
C ALA A 53 1.62 16.05 -0.90
N GLN A 54 0.91 15.92 0.22
CA GLN A 54 -0.53 16.18 0.29
C GLN A 54 -0.84 17.68 0.15
N TYR A 55 -0.01 18.53 0.75
CA TYR A 55 -0.13 19.98 0.63
C TYR A 55 0.05 20.44 -0.83
N ILE A 56 1.12 19.99 -1.49
CA ILE A 56 1.38 20.30 -2.90
C ILE A 56 0.26 19.79 -3.78
N ALA A 57 -0.22 18.56 -3.56
CA ALA A 57 -1.35 18.02 -4.32
C ALA A 57 -2.61 18.88 -4.14
N LYS A 58 -2.90 19.37 -2.93
CA LYS A 58 -4.02 20.28 -2.66
C LYS A 58 -3.85 21.62 -3.38
N GLN A 59 -2.66 22.21 -3.36
CA GLN A 59 -2.40 23.47 -4.07
C GLN A 59 -2.50 23.31 -5.58
N LYS A 60 -1.93 22.23 -6.12
CA LYS A 60 -2.05 21.88 -7.53
C LYS A 60 -3.50 21.68 -7.95
N TRP A 61 -4.32 21.04 -7.10
CA TRP A 61 -5.75 20.87 -7.35
C TRP A 61 -6.51 22.20 -7.39
N LYS A 62 -6.24 23.09 -6.43
CA LYS A 62 -6.82 24.44 -6.42
C LYS A 62 -6.44 25.23 -7.68
N TRP A 63 -5.17 25.17 -8.06
CA TRP A 63 -4.64 25.82 -9.25
C TRP A 63 -5.28 25.27 -10.53
N ALA A 64 -5.44 23.95 -10.64
CA ALA A 64 -6.08 23.33 -11.80
C ALA A 64 -7.51 23.80 -12.00
N GLY A 65 -8.29 23.90 -10.93
CA GLY A 65 -9.64 24.47 -10.99
C GLY A 65 -9.63 25.95 -11.41
N HIS A 66 -8.67 26.72 -10.91
CA HIS A 66 -8.52 28.13 -11.30
C HIS A 66 -8.19 28.27 -12.79
N VAL A 67 -7.25 27.48 -13.31
CA VAL A 67 -6.88 27.49 -14.74
C VAL A 67 -8.06 27.08 -15.62
N ALA A 68 -8.83 26.05 -15.25
CA ALA A 68 -9.97 25.59 -16.04
C ALA A 68 -11.13 26.60 -16.12
N ARG A 69 -11.24 27.51 -15.15
CA ARG A 69 -12.26 28.57 -15.12
C ARG A 69 -11.78 29.88 -15.73
N LEU A 70 -10.50 30.00 -16.05
CA LEU A 70 -9.94 31.19 -16.69
C LEU A 70 -10.45 31.26 -18.13
N GLN A 71 -11.26 32.27 -18.46
CA GLN A 71 -11.79 32.51 -19.82
C GLN A 71 -10.88 33.44 -20.63
N ASP A 72 -9.94 34.13 -19.98
CA ASP A 72 -9.01 35.01 -20.66
C ASP A 72 -8.04 34.15 -21.47
N ASN A 73 -7.91 34.43 -22.77
CA ASN A 73 -6.94 33.81 -23.70
C ASN A 73 -5.46 34.16 -23.37
N ARG A 74 -5.14 34.30 -22.08
CA ARG A 74 -3.82 34.55 -21.53
C ARG A 74 -2.90 33.38 -21.84
N TRP A 75 -1.61 33.69 -21.90
CA TRP A 75 -0.55 32.71 -22.11
C TRP A 75 -0.62 31.54 -21.13
N THR A 76 -1.09 31.75 -19.90
CA THR A 76 -1.28 30.70 -18.91
C THR A 76 -2.18 29.57 -19.42
N LEU A 77 -3.32 29.90 -20.02
CA LEU A 77 -4.24 28.91 -20.57
C LEU A 77 -3.60 28.22 -21.78
N ARG A 78 -3.06 29.01 -22.72
CA ARG A 78 -2.41 28.50 -23.94
C ARG A 78 -1.28 27.53 -23.63
N VAL A 79 -0.38 27.86 -22.71
CA VAL A 79 0.76 27.00 -22.32
C VAL A 79 0.28 25.72 -21.64
N THR A 80 -0.83 25.78 -20.90
CA THR A 80 -1.39 24.64 -20.16
C THR A 80 -2.22 23.70 -21.05
N GLU A 81 -2.84 24.23 -22.10
CA GLU A 81 -3.57 23.51 -23.14
C GLU A 81 -2.70 23.05 -24.29
N TRP A 82 -1.53 23.65 -24.48
CA TRP A 82 -0.66 23.31 -25.59
C TRP A 82 -0.24 21.84 -25.54
N GLN A 83 -0.60 21.11 -26.60
CA GLN A 83 -0.22 19.72 -26.81
C GLN A 83 0.39 19.58 -28.22
N PRO A 84 1.52 18.87 -28.37
CA PRO A 84 2.05 18.53 -29.69
C PRO A 84 1.05 17.64 -30.43
N ARG A 85 0.75 18.02 -31.68
CA ARG A 85 -0.25 17.36 -32.55
C ARG A 85 -0.02 15.86 -32.74
N ASN A 86 1.24 15.44 -32.76
CA ASN A 86 1.64 14.05 -33.00
C ASN A 86 1.79 13.24 -31.70
N GLY A 87 1.49 13.83 -30.53
CA GLY A 87 1.63 13.20 -29.21
C GLY A 87 3.06 12.90 -28.76
N LYS A 88 4.03 12.83 -29.69
CA LYS A 88 5.44 12.54 -29.46
C LYS A 88 6.21 13.80 -29.06
N ARG A 89 7.25 13.63 -28.23
CA ARG A 89 8.24 14.66 -27.91
C ARG A 89 9.63 14.22 -28.34
N SER A 90 10.48 15.21 -28.64
CA SER A 90 11.89 14.95 -28.93
C SER A 90 12.61 14.32 -27.75
N ARG A 91 13.64 13.52 -28.06
CA ARG A 91 14.52 12.90 -27.07
C ARG A 91 15.10 13.99 -26.14
N GLY A 92 15.18 13.70 -24.84
CA GLY A 92 15.67 14.63 -23.81
C GLY A 92 14.65 15.60 -23.21
N ARG A 93 13.45 15.77 -23.80
CA ARG A 93 12.38 16.54 -23.17
C ARG A 93 11.63 15.70 -22.13
N GLN A 94 11.18 16.33 -21.04
CA GLN A 94 10.37 15.67 -20.03
C GLN A 94 9.10 15.09 -20.66
N ALA A 95 8.91 13.78 -20.50
CA ALA A 95 7.75 13.07 -21.01
C ALA A 95 6.46 13.50 -20.29
N ARG A 96 6.55 13.70 -18.96
CA ARG A 96 5.42 14.03 -18.09
C ARG A 96 5.11 15.53 -18.11
N ARG A 97 3.83 15.88 -18.23
CA ARG A 97 3.32 17.25 -18.16
C ARG A 97 2.71 17.54 -16.79
N TRP A 98 2.51 18.82 -16.52
CA TRP A 98 1.73 19.26 -15.36
C TRP A 98 0.31 18.67 -15.38
N ARG A 99 -0.34 18.70 -16.55
CA ARG A 99 -1.72 18.20 -16.80
C ARG A 99 -1.85 16.70 -16.56
N ASP A 100 -0.83 15.91 -16.89
CA ASP A 100 -0.89 14.44 -16.81
C ASP A 100 -1.19 13.95 -15.38
N ASP A 101 -0.79 14.72 -14.36
CA ASP A 101 -1.11 14.40 -12.97
C ASP A 101 -2.60 14.52 -12.66
N ILE A 102 -3.25 15.49 -13.29
CA ILE A 102 -4.68 15.77 -13.13
C ILE A 102 -5.47 14.76 -13.96
N VAL A 103 -5.05 14.54 -15.21
CA VAL A 103 -5.66 13.55 -16.11
C VAL A 103 -5.58 12.14 -15.54
N ARG A 104 -4.46 11.75 -14.92
CA ARG A 104 -4.38 10.45 -14.23
C ARG A 104 -5.37 10.33 -13.07
N THR A 105 -5.78 11.44 -12.48
CA THR A 105 -6.66 11.46 -11.30
C THR A 105 -8.14 11.59 -11.67
N MET A 106 -8.47 12.31 -12.74
CA MET A 106 -9.85 12.64 -13.14
C MET A 106 -10.22 12.26 -14.58
N GLY A 107 -9.26 11.77 -15.37
CA GLY A 107 -9.46 11.53 -16.79
C GLY A 107 -9.34 12.80 -17.64
N ASN A 108 -9.64 12.67 -18.92
CA ASN A 108 -9.45 13.75 -19.90
C ASN A 108 -10.50 14.87 -19.75
N THR A 109 -11.65 14.60 -19.13
CA THR A 109 -12.78 15.52 -18.96
C THR A 109 -12.65 16.48 -17.77
N TRP A 110 -11.53 16.44 -17.05
CA TRP A 110 -11.31 17.24 -15.84
C TRP A 110 -11.57 18.74 -16.01
N THR A 111 -11.33 19.31 -17.20
CA THR A 111 -11.58 20.74 -17.47
C THR A 111 -13.08 21.08 -17.42
N ARG A 112 -13.96 20.15 -17.82
CA ARG A 112 -15.41 20.34 -17.78
C ARG A 112 -15.92 20.26 -16.33
N GLU A 113 -15.48 19.24 -15.60
CA GLU A 113 -15.79 19.06 -14.17
C GLU A 113 -15.23 20.19 -13.30
N ALA A 114 -14.11 20.79 -13.70
CA ALA A 114 -13.51 21.92 -12.99
C ALA A 114 -14.27 23.25 -13.14
N LYS A 115 -15.21 23.36 -14.09
CA LYS A 115 -16.04 24.56 -14.24
C LYS A 115 -16.95 24.73 -13.03
N ASP A 116 -17.55 23.64 -12.56
CA ASP A 116 -18.30 23.65 -11.31
C ASP A 116 -17.34 23.69 -10.11
N LYS A 117 -17.40 24.79 -9.35
CA LYS A 117 -16.51 25.02 -8.21
C LYS A 117 -16.81 24.05 -7.05
N GLU A 118 -18.07 23.73 -6.82
CA GLU A 118 -18.48 22.85 -5.72
C GLU A 118 -18.17 21.40 -6.03
N GLU A 119 -18.43 20.94 -7.25
CA GLU A 119 -18.03 19.61 -7.69
C GLU A 119 -16.52 19.44 -7.68
N TRP A 120 -15.78 20.45 -8.16
CA TRP A 120 -14.32 20.43 -8.12
C TRP A 120 -13.77 20.34 -6.69
N ARG A 121 -14.39 21.05 -5.74
CA ARG A 121 -14.00 21.00 -4.32
C ARG A 121 -14.27 19.62 -3.74
N ARG A 122 -15.46 19.06 -3.99
CA ARG A 122 -15.91 17.74 -3.51
C ARG A 122 -15.07 16.60 -4.07
N GLY A 123 -14.73 16.65 -5.36
CA GLY A 123 -13.95 15.63 -6.06
C GLY A 123 -12.56 15.40 -5.45
N SER A 124 -11.97 16.40 -4.78
CA SER A 124 -10.70 16.25 -4.07
C SER A 124 -10.80 15.50 -2.74
N SER A 125 -11.95 15.58 -2.07
CA SER A 125 -12.20 14.96 -0.77
C SER A 125 -12.78 13.56 -0.94
N ALA A 126 -13.81 13.42 -1.77
CA ALA A 126 -14.50 12.15 -2.03
C ALA A 126 -13.54 11.07 -2.55
N ARG A 127 -12.61 11.41 -3.45
CA ARG A 127 -11.68 10.45 -4.04
C ARG A 127 -10.52 10.06 -3.11
N LYS A 128 -10.21 10.89 -2.10
CA LYS A 128 -9.28 10.53 -1.02
C LYS A 128 -9.92 9.50 -0.09
N GLU A 129 -11.20 9.67 0.21
CA GLU A 129 -11.98 8.72 1.00
C GLU A 129 -12.15 7.40 0.26
N GLU A 130 -12.39 7.42 -1.04
CA GLU A 130 -12.47 6.22 -1.88
C GLU A 130 -11.16 5.42 -1.89
N LYS A 131 -10.01 6.11 -2.06
CA LYS A 131 -8.70 5.45 -1.92
C LYS A 131 -8.45 4.92 -0.50
N LYS A 132 -8.93 5.62 0.54
CA LYS A 132 -8.81 5.17 1.93
C LYS A 132 -9.68 3.93 2.18
N LYS A 133 -10.88 3.87 1.60
CA LYS A 133 -11.78 2.70 1.64
C LYS A 133 -11.17 1.50 0.92
N GLN A 134 -10.57 1.70 -0.26
CA GLN A 134 -9.87 0.63 -1.00
C GLN A 134 -8.62 0.13 -0.27
N LEU A 135 -7.84 1.01 0.38
CA LEU A 135 -6.68 0.60 1.18
C LEU A 135 -7.06 -0.08 2.50
N GLY A 136 -8.18 0.33 3.12
CA GLY A 136 -8.69 -0.25 4.36
C GLY A 136 -9.48 -1.55 4.15
N GLY A 137 -9.96 -1.80 2.93
CA GLY A 137 -10.65 -3.03 2.53
C GLY A 137 -9.74 -4.13 2.00
N ALA A 138 -8.42 -3.93 1.95
CA ALA A 138 -7.47 -4.99 1.67
C ALA A 138 -7.47 -5.96 2.87
N ALA A 139 -8.30 -6.99 2.74
CA ALA A 139 -8.65 -8.00 3.72
C ALA A 139 -7.45 -8.54 4.52
N ALA A 140 -7.59 -8.57 5.84
CA ALA A 140 -6.74 -9.35 6.72
C ALA A 140 -7.08 -10.84 6.52
N ALA A 141 -6.26 -11.55 5.75
CA ALA A 141 -6.28 -13.01 5.71
C ALA A 141 -5.47 -13.52 6.90
N ALA A 142 -6.13 -14.17 7.85
CA ALA A 142 -5.46 -14.89 8.94
C ALA A 142 -5.29 -16.36 8.52
N VAL A 143 -4.06 -16.86 8.56
CA VAL A 143 -3.73 -18.28 8.35
C VAL A 143 -3.22 -18.83 9.66
N VAL A 144 -3.95 -19.78 10.26
CA VAL A 144 -3.54 -20.49 11.48
C VAL A 144 -3.21 -21.92 11.12
N VAL A 145 -2.04 -22.41 11.54
CA VAL A 145 -1.57 -23.78 11.31
C VAL A 145 -1.44 -24.48 12.67
N GLY A 146 -2.21 -25.56 12.87
CA GLY A 146 -2.14 -26.41 14.06
C GLY A 146 -1.61 -27.80 13.71
N LEU A 147 -0.79 -28.37 14.60
CA LEU A 147 -0.13 -29.67 14.45
C LEU A 147 -0.64 -30.59 15.57
N VAL A 148 -1.27 -31.73 15.23
CA VAL A 148 -1.74 -32.74 16.20
C VAL A 148 -1.04 -34.07 15.91
N VAL A 149 -0.38 -34.66 16.91
CA VAL A 149 0.31 -35.96 16.82
C VAL A 149 -0.12 -36.87 17.98
N VAL A 150 -0.71 -38.02 17.67
CA VAL A 150 -0.83 -39.24 18.53
C VAL A 150 -1.14 -40.41 17.55
N ALA A 151 -0.73 -41.68 17.66
CA ALA A 151 -0.34 -42.56 18.77
C ALA A 151 0.51 -43.75 18.26
N VAL A 152 1.22 -44.43 19.16
CA VAL A 152 1.99 -45.66 18.92
C VAL A 152 1.12 -46.88 19.24
N VAL A 153 1.02 -47.86 18.33
CA VAL A 153 0.49 -49.20 18.63
C VAL A 153 1.46 -50.27 18.12
N GLY A 154 2.19 -50.89 19.05
CA GLY A 154 3.03 -52.05 18.76
C GLY A 154 4.36 -51.75 18.05
N PRO A 155 5.06 -52.77 17.53
CA PRO A 155 6.43 -52.65 17.00
C PRO A 155 6.54 -51.89 15.67
N VAL A 156 5.42 -51.39 15.12
CA VAL A 156 5.35 -50.60 13.89
C VAL A 156 4.87 -49.19 14.25
N VAL A 157 5.76 -48.20 14.17
CA VAL A 157 5.42 -46.80 14.50
C VAL A 157 4.84 -46.10 13.27
N VAL A 158 3.52 -46.03 13.14
CA VAL A 158 2.84 -45.26 12.06
C VAL A 158 2.64 -43.81 12.50
N VAL A 159 3.34 -42.84 11.90
CA VAL A 159 3.25 -41.41 12.24
C VAL A 159 2.31 -40.66 11.29
N VAL A 160 1.02 -40.56 11.62
CA VAL A 160 0.05 -39.77 10.82
C VAL A 160 0.15 -38.28 11.14
N VAL A 161 0.57 -37.44 10.18
CA VAL A 161 0.73 -35.99 10.34
C VAL A 161 -0.43 -35.21 9.71
N VAL A 162 -1.46 -34.88 10.49
CA VAL A 162 -2.60 -34.07 10.01
C VAL A 162 -2.30 -32.57 10.08
N VAL A 163 -2.26 -31.87 8.93
CA VAL A 163 -2.00 -30.42 8.84
C VAL A 163 -3.28 -29.65 8.52
N VAL A 164 -3.93 -29.08 9.53
CA VAL A 164 -5.17 -28.29 9.33
C VAL A 164 -4.81 -26.83 9.00
N VAL A 165 -5.20 -26.34 7.83
CA VAL A 165 -5.00 -24.94 7.39
C VAL A 165 -6.33 -24.21 7.39
N VAL A 166 -6.56 -23.26 8.30
CA VAL A 166 -7.81 -22.47 8.31
C VAL A 166 -7.58 -21.13 7.64
N VAL A 167 -8.30 -20.83 6.55
CA VAL A 167 -8.22 -19.55 5.81
C VAL A 167 -9.49 -18.73 6.03
N VAL A 168 -9.46 -17.79 6.98
CA VAL A 168 -10.64 -16.93 7.22
C VAL A 168 -10.63 -15.75 6.24
N VAL A 169 -11.56 -15.72 5.29
CA VAL A 169 -11.81 -14.57 4.41
C VAL A 169 -13.01 -13.80 4.96
N VAL A 170 -12.86 -12.50 5.22
CA VAL A 170 -13.98 -11.65 5.66
C VAL A 170 -14.33 -10.71 4.51
N VAL A 171 -15.45 -10.97 3.82
CA VAL A 171 -15.98 -10.09 2.77
C VAL A 171 -17.05 -9.21 3.40
N VAL A 172 -16.90 -7.88 3.39
CA VAL A 172 -17.91 -6.94 3.89
C VAL A 172 -18.61 -6.30 2.69
N VAL A 173 -19.86 -6.69 2.43
CA VAL A 173 -20.67 -6.09 1.35
C VAL A 173 -21.68 -5.14 1.98
N GLY A 174 -21.43 -3.81 1.90
CA GLY A 174 -22.39 -2.70 2.00
C GLY A 174 -23.47 -2.66 3.12
N LEU A 175 -23.61 -1.51 3.79
CA LEU A 175 -24.76 -1.26 4.70
C LEU A 175 -26.10 -1.27 3.93
N PRO A 176 -27.19 -1.83 4.49
CA PRO A 176 -27.36 -2.15 5.92
C PRO A 176 -27.06 -3.60 6.33
N VAL A 177 -26.68 -4.50 5.41
CA VAL A 177 -26.54 -5.93 5.71
C VAL A 177 -25.08 -6.36 5.69
N VAL A 178 -24.50 -6.58 6.87
CA VAL A 178 -23.13 -7.13 6.98
C VAL A 178 -23.19 -8.64 6.72
N VAL A 179 -22.91 -9.07 5.48
CA VAL A 179 -22.80 -10.51 5.14
C VAL A 179 -21.36 -10.97 5.38
N VAL A 180 -21.10 -11.65 6.50
CA VAL A 180 -19.78 -12.25 6.78
C VAL A 180 -19.74 -13.66 6.19
N VAL A 181 -19.01 -13.85 5.08
CA VAL A 181 -18.81 -15.18 4.48
C VAL A 181 -17.52 -15.81 4.99
N VAL A 182 -17.60 -16.73 5.96
CA VAL A 182 -16.44 -17.48 6.46
C VAL A 182 -16.29 -18.77 5.64
N VAL A 183 -15.19 -18.90 4.89
CA VAL A 183 -14.87 -20.13 4.14
C VAL A 183 -13.80 -20.90 4.92
N VAL A 184 -14.09 -22.13 5.36
CA VAL A 184 -13.11 -22.98 6.07
C VAL A 184 -12.69 -24.12 5.14
N VAL A 185 -11.41 -24.19 4.76
CA VAL A 185 -10.88 -25.25 3.88
C VAL A 185 -9.96 -26.16 4.70
N VAL A 186 -10.42 -27.34 5.12
CA VAL A 186 -9.58 -28.30 5.86
C VAL A 186 -8.84 -29.21 4.89
N VAL A 187 -7.51 -29.14 4.88
CA VAL A 187 -6.66 -30.10 4.14
C VAL A 187 -6.14 -31.13 5.14
N VAL A 188 -6.18 -32.43 4.81
CA VAL A 188 -5.65 -33.51 5.65
C VAL A 188 -4.56 -34.22 4.85
N VAL A 189 -3.31 -34.12 5.29
CA VAL A 189 -2.19 -34.89 4.73
C VAL A 189 -1.96 -36.10 5.64
N VAL A 190 -1.70 -37.28 5.08
CA VAL A 190 -1.39 -38.50 5.84
C VAL A 190 -0.02 -38.98 5.39
N VAL A 191 0.98 -38.88 6.27
CA VAL A 191 2.31 -39.46 6.05
C VAL A 191 2.37 -40.77 6.83
N VAL A 192 2.97 -41.82 6.26
CA VAL A 192 3.17 -43.12 6.95
C VAL A 192 4.66 -43.39 6.97
N VAL A 193 5.27 -43.35 8.15
CA VAL A 193 6.67 -43.75 8.37
C VAL A 193 6.65 -45.17 8.93
N VAL A 194 7.52 -46.07 8.45
CA VAL A 194 7.62 -47.46 8.96
C VAL A 194 9.02 -47.63 9.54
N ALA A 195 9.13 -47.85 10.85
CA ALA A 195 10.38 -48.20 11.52
C ALA A 195 10.38 -49.72 11.83
N VAL A 196 11.39 -50.45 11.36
CA VAL A 196 11.60 -51.87 11.67
C VAL A 196 12.61 -51.97 12.82
N VAL A 197 12.20 -52.44 14.00
CA VAL A 197 13.10 -52.69 15.13
C VAL A 197 13.68 -54.09 15.00
N VAL A 198 14.98 -54.20 14.70
CA VAL A 198 15.70 -55.48 14.75
C VAL A 198 16.08 -55.77 16.21
N VAL A 199 15.38 -56.71 16.85
CA VAL A 199 15.72 -57.17 18.20
C VAL A 199 16.95 -58.08 18.11
N VAL A 200 18.13 -57.56 18.46
CA VAL A 200 19.33 -58.39 18.64
C VAL A 200 19.19 -59.14 19.96
N VAL A 201 18.70 -60.37 19.90
CA VAL A 201 18.68 -61.31 21.02
C VAL A 201 20.13 -61.66 21.35
N VAL A 202 20.66 -61.10 22.45
CA VAL A 202 21.99 -61.42 22.98
C VAL A 202 21.95 -62.85 23.52
N ILE A 203 22.36 -63.82 22.70
CA ILE A 203 22.65 -65.19 23.12
C ILE A 203 23.90 -65.14 24.00
N LYS A 204 23.69 -65.02 25.32
CA LYS A 204 24.71 -65.27 26.33
C LYS A 204 24.85 -66.79 26.45
N MET A 205 25.69 -67.39 25.62
CA MET A 205 26.19 -68.77 25.81
C MET A 205 27.71 -68.74 25.92
N GLY A 206 28.20 -69.43 26.95
CA GLY A 206 29.51 -69.23 27.54
C GLY A 206 30.66 -69.75 26.69
N ALA A 207 31.83 -69.15 26.92
CA ALA A 207 33.11 -69.84 26.81
C ALA A 207 34.05 -69.22 27.86
N ASN A 208 34.08 -69.86 29.01
CA ASN A 208 35.23 -69.85 29.92
C ASN A 208 36.21 -70.90 29.39
N ALA A 209 37.40 -70.49 28.96
CA ALA A 209 38.67 -71.21 28.95
C ALA A 209 39.69 -70.38 28.16
#